data_AF-A0A2K8XAQ2-F1
#
_entry.id   AF-A0A2K8XAQ2-F1
#
_cell.length_a   1.000
_cell.length_b   1.000
_cell.length_c   1.000
_cell.angle_alpha   90.00
_cell.angle_beta   90.00
_cell.angle_gamma   90.00
#
_symmetry.space_group_name_H-M   'P 1'
#
loop_
_entity.id
_entity.type
_entity.pdbx_description
1 polymer ?
#
loop_
_entity_poly.entity_id
_entity_poly.type
_entity_poly.pdbx_seq_one_letter_code
_entity_poly.pdbx_strand_id
1 'polypeptide(L)'
;MNRILIINQSLKPTINLNILKYAFLVLIFISSCKEKEINLKTVTYSQFELFINETGYITDAQKYGWSIVQIDVYNFKKVANACWKTPDGINKVASRKLPVTQVSYNDALAYCKWAKKRLPSYNEYWKIVKNDNRIIVSENKLPISEVDNVNIVGNVWDITKNENNESIRLAGGSLFCSESNCHGTIKERELFVDKETGNIHIGFSVLDL
;
A
#
# COMPACT_ATOMS: atom_id res chain seq x y z
N MET A 1 47.94 -38.16 70.33
CA MET A 1 46.83 -37.32 69.83
C MET A 1 47.39 -35.94 69.47
N ASN A 2 47.65 -35.67 68.19
CA ASN A 2 47.94 -34.32 67.70
C ASN A 2 47.12 -34.12 66.42
N ARG A 3 46.17 -33.18 66.46
CA ARG A 3 45.28 -32.84 65.33
C ARG A 3 45.99 -31.87 64.38
N ILE A 4 46.01 -32.22 63.10
CA ILE A 4 46.43 -31.36 62.00
C ILE A 4 45.24 -30.46 61.62
N LEU A 5 45.47 -29.14 61.60
CA LEU A 5 44.54 -28.12 61.08
C LEU A 5 44.80 -27.96 59.57
N ILE A 6 43.83 -28.32 58.74
CA ILE A 6 43.82 -27.99 57.31
C ILE A 6 42.97 -26.73 57.12
N ILE A 7 43.60 -25.65 56.64
CA ILE A 7 42.94 -24.40 56.29
C ILE A 7 42.45 -24.51 54.84
N ASN A 8 41.13 -24.51 54.64
CA ASN A 8 40.52 -24.36 53.31
C ASN A 8 40.51 -22.87 52.93
N GLN A 9 41.33 -22.46 51.96
CA GLN A 9 41.20 -21.16 51.30
C GLN A 9 40.15 -21.25 50.18
N SER A 10 39.05 -20.52 50.33
CA SER A 10 38.04 -20.35 49.28
C SER A 10 38.55 -19.38 48.21
N LEU A 11 38.72 -19.86 46.97
CA LEU A 11 38.93 -19.01 45.80
C LEU A 11 37.61 -18.29 45.47
N LYS A 12 37.56 -16.96 45.67
CA LYS A 12 36.47 -16.11 45.14
C LYS A 12 36.85 -15.67 43.71
N PRO A 13 35.97 -15.82 42.71
CA PRO A 13 36.24 -15.34 41.37
C PRO A 13 36.13 -13.81 41.34
N THR A 14 37.20 -13.12 40.98
CA THR A 14 37.21 -11.69 40.67
C THR A 14 36.60 -11.47 39.29
N ILE A 15 35.31 -11.11 39.25
CA ILE A 15 34.62 -10.73 38.03
C ILE A 15 35.19 -9.38 37.57
N ASN A 16 35.79 -9.34 36.38
CA ASN A 16 36.36 -8.13 35.80
C ASN A 16 35.24 -7.16 35.35
N LEU A 17 35.02 -6.11 36.14
CA LEU A 17 33.95 -5.11 35.94
C LEU A 17 33.95 -4.47 34.54
N ASN A 18 35.10 -4.44 33.85
CA ASN A 18 35.19 -3.89 32.49
C ASN A 18 34.50 -4.77 31.44
N ILE A 19 34.58 -6.10 31.57
CA ILE A 19 33.91 -7.04 30.65
C ILE A 19 32.38 -6.89 30.76
N LEU A 20 31.88 -6.67 31.99
CA LEU A 20 30.46 -6.45 32.23
C LEU A 20 29.96 -5.13 31.62
N LYS A 21 30.77 -4.06 31.67
CA LYS A 21 30.46 -2.78 31.01
C LYS A 21 30.39 -2.90 29.48
N TYR A 22 31.33 -3.62 28.86
CA TYR A 22 31.31 -3.82 27.40
C TYR A 22 30.16 -4.73 26.96
N ALA A 23 29.84 -5.78 27.73
CA ALA A 23 28.67 -6.62 27.49
C ALA A 23 27.36 -5.81 27.57
N PHE A 24 27.26 -4.87 28.52
CA PHE A 24 26.10 -3.99 28.66
C PHE A 24 25.97 -2.98 27.50
N LEU A 25 27.09 -2.41 27.04
CA LEU A 25 27.12 -1.56 25.84
C LEU A 25 26.70 -2.32 24.57
N VAL A 26 27.15 -3.56 24.39
CA VAL A 26 26.73 -4.42 23.26
C VAL A 26 25.24 -4.76 23.33
N LEU A 27 24.69 -5.07 24.51
CA LEU A 27 23.26 -5.32 24.72
C LEU A 27 22.37 -4.09 24.42
N ILE A 28 22.86 -2.88 24.72
CA ILE A 28 22.17 -1.62 24.39
C ILE A 28 22.16 -1.39 22.86
N PHE A 29 23.26 -1.70 22.16
CA PHE A 29 23.35 -1.54 20.71
C PHE A 29 22.44 -2.51 19.93
N ILE A 30 22.20 -3.71 20.46
CA ILE A 30 21.31 -4.71 19.79
C ILE A 30 19.83 -4.39 20.01
N SER A 31 19.46 -3.62 21.04
CA SER A 31 18.05 -3.33 21.38
C SER A 31 17.41 -2.20 20.57
N SER A 32 18.15 -1.53 19.67
CA SER A 32 17.69 -0.28 19.02
C SER A 32 17.50 -0.36 17.50
N CYS A 33 17.37 -1.55 16.93
CA CYS A 33 16.86 -1.72 15.57
C CYS A 33 15.51 -2.44 15.60
N LYS A 34 14.44 -1.73 15.98
CA LYS A 34 13.10 -2.13 15.54
C LYS A 34 13.03 -1.82 14.04
N GLU A 35 13.00 -2.84 13.19
CA GLU A 35 12.66 -2.63 11.78
C GLU A 35 11.32 -1.89 11.72
N LYS A 36 11.31 -0.72 11.09
CA LYS A 36 10.08 0.06 10.88
C LYS A 36 9.20 -0.76 9.93
N GLU A 37 8.09 -1.30 10.46
CA GLU A 37 7.14 -2.08 9.66
C GLU A 37 6.59 -1.21 8.52
N ILE A 38 6.95 -1.56 7.28
CA ILE A 38 6.49 -0.87 6.08
C ILE A 38 5.07 -1.34 5.81
N ASN A 39 4.08 -0.48 6.07
CA ASN A 39 2.66 -0.78 5.89
C ASN A 39 2.12 -0.12 4.62
N LEU A 40 1.49 -0.92 3.76
CA LEU A 40 0.81 -0.47 2.55
C LEU A 40 -0.63 -0.09 2.87
N LYS A 41 -1.02 1.14 2.54
CA LYS A 41 -2.36 1.66 2.85
C LYS A 41 -3.04 2.19 1.61
N THR A 42 -4.19 1.62 1.27
CA THR A 42 -5.07 2.13 0.20
C THR A 42 -5.61 3.50 0.56
N VAL A 43 -5.51 4.44 -0.38
CA VAL A 43 -6.02 5.80 -0.18
C VAL A 43 -7.54 5.80 -0.34
N THR A 44 -8.24 6.28 0.67
CA THR A 44 -9.70 6.39 0.66
C THR A 44 -10.17 7.70 0.03
N TYR A 45 -11.44 7.73 -0.38
CA TYR A 45 -12.11 8.97 -0.77
C TYR A 45 -11.99 10.08 0.29
N SER A 46 -12.10 9.73 1.58
CA SER A 46 -11.99 10.71 2.66
C SER A 46 -10.63 11.40 2.72
N GLN A 47 -9.55 10.65 2.51
CA GLN A 47 -8.17 11.15 2.55
C GLN A 47 -7.85 11.93 1.27
N PHE A 48 -8.29 11.43 0.12
CA PHE A 48 -8.10 12.13 -1.15
C PHE A 48 -8.86 13.46 -1.19
N GLU A 49 -10.08 13.49 -0.65
CA GLU A 49 -10.84 14.74 -0.53
C GLU A 49 -10.15 15.76 0.39
N LEU A 50 -9.50 15.32 1.47
CA LEU A 50 -8.70 16.22 2.31
C LEU A 50 -7.56 16.85 1.51
N PHE A 51 -6.83 16.05 0.73
CA PHE A 51 -5.80 16.53 -0.18
C PHE A 51 -6.34 17.58 -1.16
N ILE A 52 -7.48 17.30 -1.82
CA ILE A 52 -8.08 18.23 -2.78
C ILE A 52 -8.50 19.53 -2.08
N ASN A 53 -9.12 19.45 -0.91
CA ASN A 53 -9.61 20.61 -0.18
C ASN A 53 -8.47 21.52 0.31
N GLU A 54 -7.34 20.95 0.75
CA GLU A 54 -6.20 21.72 1.25
C GLU A 54 -5.35 22.34 0.12
N THR A 55 -5.32 21.72 -1.06
CA THR A 55 -4.42 22.11 -2.14
C THR A 55 -5.11 22.80 -3.30
N GLY A 56 -6.43 22.65 -3.44
CA GLY A 56 -7.16 23.05 -4.64
C GLY A 56 -6.77 22.26 -5.89
N TYR A 57 -6.14 21.08 -5.72
CA TYR A 57 -5.68 20.27 -6.84
C TYR A 57 -6.85 19.81 -7.72
N ILE A 58 -6.63 19.81 -9.04
CA ILE A 58 -7.60 19.37 -10.04
C ILE A 58 -7.02 18.12 -10.68
N THR A 59 -7.77 17.01 -10.64
CA THR A 59 -7.30 15.73 -11.18
C THR A 59 -7.27 15.71 -12.70
N ASP A 60 -6.50 14.80 -13.29
CA ASP A 60 -6.42 14.69 -14.76
C ASP A 60 -7.81 14.41 -15.38
N ALA A 61 -8.60 13.51 -14.81
CA ALA A 61 -9.99 13.27 -15.21
C ALA A 61 -10.86 14.56 -15.18
N GLN A 62 -10.65 15.42 -14.18
CA GLN A 62 -11.36 16.70 -14.10
C GLN A 62 -10.88 17.70 -15.16
N LYS A 63 -9.57 17.77 -15.44
CA LYS A 63 -9.01 18.62 -16.51
C LYS A 63 -9.54 18.21 -17.88
N TYR A 64 -9.65 16.90 -18.13
CA TYR A 64 -10.21 16.39 -19.38
C TYR A 64 -11.73 16.56 -19.47
N GLY A 65 -12.43 16.61 -18.34
CA GLY A 65 -13.90 16.65 -18.27
C GLY A 65 -14.56 15.30 -18.58
N TRP A 66 -13.78 14.21 -18.60
CA TRP A 66 -14.24 12.84 -18.83
C TRP A 66 -13.23 11.85 -18.26
N SER A 67 -13.68 10.61 -18.04
CA SER A 67 -12.81 9.49 -17.72
C SER A 67 -13.37 8.16 -18.26
N ILE A 68 -12.63 7.07 -18.05
CA ILE A 68 -13.03 5.73 -18.45
C ILE A 68 -13.89 5.11 -17.34
N VAL A 69 -15.07 4.62 -17.71
CA VAL A 69 -15.93 3.81 -16.83
C VAL A 69 -15.95 2.40 -17.39
N GLN A 70 -15.29 1.49 -16.68
CA GLN A 70 -15.34 0.06 -17.00
C GLN A 70 -16.73 -0.51 -16.71
N ILE A 71 -17.21 -1.38 -17.59
CA ILE A 71 -18.45 -2.14 -17.43
C ILE A 71 -18.15 -3.58 -17.00
N ASP A 72 -17.19 -4.21 -17.67
CA ASP A 72 -16.68 -5.56 -17.40
C ASP A 72 -15.21 -5.67 -17.84
N VAL A 73 -14.60 -6.86 -17.84
CA VAL A 73 -13.17 -7.01 -18.19
C VAL A 73 -12.81 -6.57 -19.61
N TYR A 74 -13.74 -6.59 -20.54
CA TYR A 74 -13.51 -6.32 -21.97
C TYR A 74 -14.09 -4.97 -22.41
N ASN A 75 -15.13 -4.48 -21.74
CA ASN A 75 -15.89 -3.33 -22.18
C ASN A 75 -15.74 -2.12 -21.25
N PHE A 76 -15.56 -0.95 -21.86
CA PHE A 76 -15.53 0.33 -21.17
C PHE A 76 -16.23 1.41 -21.99
N LYS A 77 -16.59 2.51 -21.31
CA LYS A 77 -17.12 3.72 -21.93
C LYS A 77 -16.27 4.93 -21.55
N LYS A 78 -16.11 5.86 -22.50
CA LYS A 78 -15.72 7.23 -22.20
C LYS A 78 -16.94 7.98 -21.67
N VAL A 79 -16.89 8.45 -20.44
CA VAL A 79 -18.03 9.08 -19.77
C VAL A 79 -17.69 10.50 -19.38
N ALA A 80 -18.52 11.45 -19.82
CA ALA A 80 -18.40 12.86 -19.45
C ALA A 80 -18.60 13.03 -17.93
N ASN A 81 -17.86 13.95 -17.33
CA ASN A 81 -17.88 14.25 -15.90
C ASN A 81 -17.49 13.08 -14.96
N ALA A 82 -17.09 11.92 -15.50
CA ALA A 82 -16.53 10.85 -14.69
C ALA A 82 -15.20 11.32 -14.10
N CYS A 83 -15.13 11.37 -12.77
CA CYS A 83 -13.96 11.77 -12.00
C CYS A 83 -14.07 11.19 -10.58
N TRP A 84 -13.06 11.39 -9.73
CA TRP A 84 -13.09 10.86 -8.36
C TRP A 84 -14.38 11.27 -7.60
N LYS A 85 -14.87 12.50 -7.77
CA LYS A 85 -16.08 12.98 -7.07
C LYS A 85 -17.36 12.27 -7.54
N THR A 86 -17.42 11.87 -8.80
CA THR A 86 -18.55 11.20 -9.46
C THR A 86 -18.02 10.09 -10.36
N PRO A 87 -17.68 8.91 -9.82
CA PRO A 87 -16.89 7.92 -10.55
C PRO A 87 -17.55 7.33 -11.81
N ASP A 88 -18.87 7.31 -11.84
CA ASP A 88 -19.68 6.90 -13.00
C ASP A 88 -20.15 8.10 -13.85
N GLY A 89 -19.72 9.32 -13.51
CA GLY A 89 -20.10 10.58 -14.14
C GLY A 89 -21.40 11.20 -13.63
N ILE A 90 -22.14 10.52 -12.75
CA ILE A 90 -23.49 10.93 -12.33
C ILE A 90 -23.60 10.93 -10.80
N ASN A 91 -23.26 9.81 -10.16
CA ASN A 91 -23.46 9.55 -8.76
C ASN A 91 -22.17 9.77 -7.96
N LYS A 92 -22.33 10.36 -6.78
CA LYS A 92 -21.26 10.38 -5.78
C LYS A 92 -21.09 8.99 -5.16
N VAL A 93 -19.92 8.75 -4.58
CA VAL A 93 -19.66 7.50 -3.86
C VAL A 93 -20.55 7.33 -2.62
N ALA A 94 -20.97 6.09 -2.37
CA ALA A 94 -21.84 5.74 -1.26
C ALA A 94 -21.14 5.83 0.11
N SER A 95 -19.83 5.62 0.16
CA SER A 95 -19.03 5.72 1.38
C SER A 95 -17.67 6.38 1.09
N ARG A 96 -17.23 7.25 2.01
CA ARG A 96 -15.92 7.90 1.96
C ARG A 96 -14.77 6.98 2.39
N LYS A 97 -15.08 5.78 2.90
CA LYS A 97 -14.09 4.74 3.27
C LYS A 97 -13.77 3.78 2.11
N LEU A 98 -14.44 3.93 0.97
CA LEU A 98 -14.08 3.22 -0.25
C LEU A 98 -12.70 3.70 -0.75
N PRO A 99 -11.95 2.85 -1.47
CA PRO A 99 -10.72 3.29 -2.14
C PRO A 99 -11.06 4.39 -3.16
N VAL A 100 -10.25 5.45 -3.22
CA VAL A 100 -10.42 6.47 -4.25
C VAL A 100 -10.18 5.85 -5.64
N THR A 101 -11.03 6.19 -6.61
CA THR A 101 -10.88 5.76 -8.01
C THR A 101 -11.02 6.94 -8.97
N GLN A 102 -10.93 6.68 -10.27
CA GLN A 102 -10.85 7.73 -11.31
C GLN A 102 -9.70 8.71 -11.07
N VAL A 103 -8.56 8.17 -10.62
CA VAL A 103 -7.31 8.90 -10.37
C VAL A 103 -6.21 8.35 -11.26
N SER A 104 -5.35 9.24 -11.76
CA SER A 104 -4.20 8.91 -12.60
C SER A 104 -2.93 8.71 -11.77
N TYR A 105 -1.85 8.28 -12.43
CA TYR A 105 -0.53 8.25 -11.80
C TYR A 105 -0.06 9.64 -11.37
N ASN A 106 -0.33 10.68 -12.16
CA ASN A 106 0.03 12.04 -11.80
C ASN A 106 -0.73 12.52 -10.55
N ASP A 107 -2.02 12.17 -10.44
CA ASP A 107 -2.85 12.48 -9.27
C ASP A 107 -2.27 11.79 -8.02
N ALA A 108 -1.90 10.51 -8.15
CA ALA A 108 -1.31 9.72 -7.08
C ALA A 108 0.05 10.28 -6.61
N LEU A 109 0.89 10.75 -7.53
CA LEU A 109 2.15 11.42 -7.19
C LEU A 109 1.93 12.76 -6.48
N ALA A 110 0.96 13.57 -6.93
CA ALA A 110 0.62 14.83 -6.29
C ALA A 110 0.15 14.60 -4.85
N TYR A 111 -0.71 13.60 -4.64
CA TYR A 111 -1.13 13.16 -3.31
C TYR A 111 0.08 12.73 -2.45
N CYS A 112 0.95 11.87 -2.99
CA CYS A 112 2.13 11.40 -2.27
C CYS A 112 3.03 12.55 -1.80
N LYS A 113 3.24 13.55 -2.66
CA LYS A 113 4.03 14.74 -2.34
C LYS A 113 3.41 15.54 -1.19
N TRP A 114 2.10 15.79 -1.23
CA TRP A 114 1.39 16.50 -0.15
C TRP A 114 1.41 15.70 1.16
N ALA A 115 1.13 14.40 1.11
CA ALA A 115 1.02 13.53 2.28
C ALA A 115 2.38 13.12 2.88
N LYS A 116 3.51 13.49 2.24
CA LYS A 116 4.87 12.99 2.57
C LYS A 116 4.92 11.46 2.58
N LYS A 117 4.41 10.87 1.49
CA LYS A 117 4.34 9.43 1.23
C LYS A 117 5.00 9.11 -0.11
N ARG A 118 5.01 7.84 -0.50
CA ARG A 118 5.37 7.39 -1.85
C ARG A 118 4.51 6.22 -2.31
N LEU A 119 4.47 6.00 -3.62
CA LEU A 119 3.97 4.76 -4.20
C LEU A 119 4.94 3.60 -3.90
N PRO A 120 4.42 2.37 -3.70
CA PRO A 120 5.26 1.17 -3.65
C PRO A 120 5.83 0.86 -5.03
N SER A 121 7.01 0.25 -5.11
CA SER A 121 7.39 -0.50 -6.31
C SER A 121 6.47 -1.71 -6.49
N TYR A 122 6.42 -2.25 -7.70
CA TYR A 122 5.64 -3.46 -7.98
C TYR A 122 6.05 -4.62 -7.05
N ASN A 123 7.35 -4.79 -6.82
CA ASN A 123 7.86 -5.84 -5.94
C ASN A 123 7.56 -5.57 -4.45
N GLU A 124 7.62 -4.32 -3.99
CA GLU A 124 7.23 -3.96 -2.62
C GLU A 124 5.76 -4.28 -2.36
N TYR A 125 4.88 -3.91 -3.30
CA TYR A 125 3.45 -4.20 -3.23
C TYR A 125 3.21 -5.69 -2.94
N TRP A 126 3.71 -6.58 -3.80
CA TRP A 126 3.50 -8.02 -3.66
C TRP A 126 4.18 -8.62 -2.43
N LYS A 127 5.33 -8.06 -2.01
CA LYS A 127 6.01 -8.51 -0.79
C LYS A 127 5.20 -8.21 0.47
N ILE A 128 4.47 -7.08 0.49
CA ILE A 128 3.70 -6.63 1.66
C ILE A 128 2.36 -7.38 1.73
N VAL A 129 1.61 -7.45 0.63
CA VAL A 129 0.24 -8.02 0.62
C VAL A 129 0.20 -9.55 0.78
N LYS A 130 1.31 -10.26 0.60
CA LYS A 130 1.36 -11.74 0.67
C LYS A 130 0.85 -12.34 1.98
N ASN A 131 0.86 -11.57 3.07
CA ASN A 131 0.43 -12.00 4.40
C ASN A 131 -0.97 -11.46 4.78
N ASP A 132 -1.61 -10.70 3.90
CA ASP A 132 -2.98 -10.23 4.11
C ASP A 132 -3.95 -11.36 3.77
N ASN A 133 -4.62 -11.90 4.79
CA ASN A 133 -5.57 -13.00 4.67
C ASN A 133 -7.03 -12.53 4.60
N ARG A 134 -7.27 -11.22 4.46
CA ARG A 134 -8.62 -10.67 4.28
C ARG A 134 -9.21 -11.09 2.94
N ILE A 135 -10.53 -10.90 2.81
CA ILE A 135 -11.29 -11.26 1.62
C ILE A 135 -10.77 -10.50 0.39
N ILE A 136 -10.39 -11.22 -0.66
CA ILE A 136 -10.07 -10.65 -1.97
C ILE A 136 -11.38 -10.41 -2.72
N VAL A 137 -11.64 -9.15 -3.09
CA VAL A 137 -12.81 -8.79 -3.92
C VAL A 137 -12.46 -9.00 -5.38
N SER A 138 -13.02 -10.04 -6.00
CA SER A 138 -12.77 -10.44 -7.38
C SER A 138 -14.01 -11.11 -7.98
N GLU A 139 -13.95 -11.44 -9.28
CA GLU A 139 -14.98 -12.18 -10.01
C GLU A 139 -16.40 -11.56 -9.96
N ASN A 140 -16.50 -10.25 -9.73
CA ASN A 140 -17.74 -9.52 -9.48
C ASN A 140 -18.60 -10.10 -8.34
N LYS A 141 -18.00 -10.84 -7.40
CA LYS A 141 -18.71 -11.45 -6.25
C LYS A 141 -19.18 -10.41 -5.25
N LEU A 142 -18.44 -9.30 -5.13
CA LEU A 142 -18.73 -8.17 -4.26
C LEU A 142 -18.47 -6.86 -5.03
N PRO A 143 -19.21 -5.78 -4.70
CA PRO A 143 -18.87 -4.45 -5.21
C PRO A 143 -17.55 -3.97 -4.60
N ILE A 144 -17.03 -2.85 -5.14
CA ILE A 144 -15.91 -2.13 -4.50
C ILE A 144 -16.27 -1.89 -3.04
N SER A 145 -15.41 -2.33 -2.14
CA SER A 145 -15.68 -2.43 -0.70
C SER A 145 -14.74 -1.54 0.10
N GLU A 146 -15.15 -1.20 1.33
CA GLU A 146 -14.38 -0.33 2.23
C GLU A 146 -13.02 -0.95 2.57
N VAL A 147 -11.97 -0.13 2.58
CA VAL A 147 -10.56 -0.57 2.60
C VAL A 147 -10.17 -1.39 3.83
N ASP A 148 -10.88 -1.22 4.95
CA ASP A 148 -10.60 -1.96 6.20
C ASP A 148 -11.14 -3.39 6.17
N ASN A 149 -12.17 -3.66 5.35
CA ASN A 149 -12.91 -4.92 5.35
C ASN A 149 -12.36 -5.97 4.38
N VAL A 150 -11.56 -5.55 3.41
CA VAL A 150 -11.12 -6.39 2.28
C VAL A 150 -9.63 -6.24 2.05
N ASN A 151 -9.05 -7.24 1.38
CA ASN A 151 -7.66 -7.23 0.96
C ASN A 151 -7.38 -6.06 0.00
N ILE A 152 -6.13 -5.60 -0.02
CA ILE A 152 -5.64 -4.64 -1.02
C ILE A 152 -5.61 -5.31 -2.41
N VAL A 153 -5.26 -6.60 -2.48
CA VAL A 153 -5.38 -7.42 -3.69
C VAL A 153 -6.85 -7.63 -4.04
N GLY A 154 -7.20 -7.48 -5.31
CA GLY A 154 -8.58 -7.38 -5.78
C GLY A 154 -9.11 -5.97 -5.57
N ASN A 155 -10.41 -5.83 -5.32
CA ASN A 155 -11.11 -4.57 -5.09
C ASN A 155 -10.92 -3.55 -6.23
N VAL A 156 -9.81 -2.81 -6.25
CA VAL A 156 -9.39 -1.90 -7.31
C VAL A 156 -7.91 -2.13 -7.65
N TRP A 157 -7.53 -1.88 -8.90
CA TRP A 157 -6.13 -1.90 -9.29
C TRP A 157 -5.36 -0.81 -8.56
N ASP A 158 -4.11 -1.11 -8.16
CA ASP A 158 -3.21 -0.17 -7.52
C ASP A 158 -2.13 0.33 -8.49
N ILE A 159 -2.02 1.66 -8.58
CA ILE A 159 -0.94 2.36 -9.25
C ILE A 159 0.38 2.14 -8.50
N THR A 160 1.42 1.69 -9.21
CA THR A 160 2.77 1.50 -8.64
C THR A 160 3.75 2.59 -9.10
N LYS A 161 4.92 2.65 -8.44
CA LYS A 161 6.03 3.52 -8.81
C LYS A 161 6.46 3.24 -10.25
N ASN A 162 6.69 4.30 -11.02
CA ASN A 162 7.23 4.19 -12.38
C ASN A 162 8.70 3.75 -12.35
N GLU A 163 9.02 2.66 -13.03
CA GLU A 163 10.40 2.14 -13.16
C GLU A 163 11.01 2.40 -14.54
N ASN A 164 10.20 2.51 -15.61
CA ASN A 164 10.69 2.51 -17.00
C ASN A 164 10.23 3.72 -17.84
N ASN A 165 9.74 4.78 -17.20
CA ASN A 165 9.36 6.10 -17.76
C ASN A 165 8.25 6.15 -18.84
N GLU A 166 7.84 5.05 -19.45
CA GLU A 166 6.84 5.03 -20.54
C GLU A 166 5.43 4.64 -20.09
N SER A 167 5.31 3.60 -19.26
CA SER A 167 4.03 3.06 -18.81
C SER A 167 4.05 2.69 -17.33
N ILE A 168 2.89 2.75 -16.70
CA ILE A 168 2.70 2.54 -15.26
C ILE A 168 2.13 1.15 -15.05
N ARG A 169 2.93 0.26 -14.46
CA ARG A 169 2.48 -1.08 -14.10
C ARG A 169 1.48 -1.01 -12.96
N LEU A 170 0.34 -1.67 -13.12
CA LEU A 170 -0.68 -1.82 -12.08
C LEU A 170 -0.48 -3.14 -11.33
N ALA A 171 -0.85 -3.16 -10.05
CA ALA A 171 -0.80 -4.35 -9.20
C ALA A 171 -2.17 -4.67 -8.58
N GLY A 172 -2.31 -5.89 -8.07
CA GLY A 172 -3.44 -6.31 -7.22
C GLY A 172 -4.67 -6.86 -7.96
N GLY A 173 -4.96 -6.41 -9.17
CA GLY A 173 -6.23 -6.76 -9.82
C GLY A 173 -7.38 -5.89 -9.32
N SER A 174 -8.59 -6.13 -9.80
CA SER A 174 -9.80 -5.45 -9.32
C SER A 174 -10.95 -6.43 -9.18
N LEU A 175 -12.10 -5.95 -8.70
CA LEU A 175 -13.34 -6.72 -8.63
C LEU A 175 -13.70 -7.45 -9.93
N PHE A 176 -13.30 -6.93 -11.10
CA PHE A 176 -13.63 -7.53 -12.38
C PHE A 176 -12.80 -8.78 -12.70
N CYS A 177 -11.64 -8.98 -12.05
CA CYS A 177 -10.73 -10.05 -12.41
C CYS A 177 -11.14 -11.42 -11.88
N SER A 178 -10.95 -12.43 -12.72
CA SER A 178 -11.03 -13.86 -12.46
C SER A 178 -9.78 -14.55 -13.03
N GLU A 179 -9.55 -15.80 -12.63
CA GLU A 179 -8.50 -16.65 -13.20
C GLU A 179 -8.66 -16.83 -14.72
N SER A 180 -9.90 -16.87 -15.20
CA SER A 180 -10.25 -17.09 -16.61
C SER A 180 -10.21 -15.84 -17.49
N ASN A 181 -9.98 -14.64 -16.93
CA ASN A 181 -10.00 -13.38 -17.69
C ASN A 181 -8.69 -12.56 -17.53
N CYS A 182 -8.72 -11.41 -16.84
CA CYS A 182 -7.54 -10.61 -16.57
C CYS A 182 -6.56 -11.24 -15.58
N HIS A 183 -6.92 -12.30 -14.84
CA HIS A 183 -6.03 -13.01 -13.90
C HIS A 183 -5.21 -12.03 -13.04
N GLY A 184 -5.89 -10.99 -12.54
CA GLY A 184 -5.25 -9.79 -12.00
C GLY A 184 -4.64 -9.93 -10.61
N THR A 185 -5.07 -10.95 -9.87
CA THR A 185 -4.77 -11.14 -8.45
C THR A 185 -3.50 -11.96 -8.20
N ILE A 186 -2.63 -12.10 -9.21
CA ILE A 186 -1.32 -12.78 -9.09
C ILE A 186 -0.17 -11.84 -9.47
N LYS A 187 1.01 -12.11 -8.93
CA LYS A 187 2.21 -11.29 -9.13
C LYS A 187 2.70 -11.27 -10.58
N GLU A 188 2.48 -12.33 -11.31
CA GLU A 188 2.98 -12.52 -12.67
C GLU A 188 2.19 -11.67 -13.68
N ARG A 189 1.04 -11.11 -13.27
CA ARG A 189 0.22 -10.31 -14.17
C ARG A 189 0.92 -9.01 -14.57
N GLU A 190 0.83 -8.71 -15.86
CA GLU A 190 1.39 -7.49 -16.47
C GLU A 190 0.31 -6.64 -17.12
N LEU A 191 -0.19 -5.66 -16.38
CA LEU A 191 -1.12 -4.66 -16.89
C LEU A 191 -0.52 -3.27 -16.71
N PHE A 192 -0.66 -2.44 -17.73
CA PHE A 192 -0.10 -1.10 -17.76
C PHE A 192 -1.13 -0.07 -18.18
N VAL A 193 -0.96 1.14 -17.67
CA VAL A 193 -1.67 2.35 -18.09
C VAL A 193 -0.66 3.46 -18.37
N ASP A 194 -1.06 4.49 -19.11
CA ASP A 194 -0.27 5.72 -19.19
C ASP A 194 -0.38 6.53 -17.88
N LYS A 195 0.25 7.71 -17.84
CA LYS A 195 0.36 8.52 -16.60
C LYS A 195 -0.91 9.30 -16.25
N GLU A 196 -1.81 9.49 -17.21
CA GLU A 196 -2.95 10.40 -17.15
C GLU A 196 -4.29 9.67 -17.11
N THR A 197 -4.31 8.38 -17.45
CA THR A 197 -5.52 7.54 -17.40
C THR A 197 -6.00 7.29 -15.96
N GLY A 198 -7.24 7.71 -15.69
CA GLY A 198 -8.07 7.23 -14.59
C GLY A 198 -9.11 6.22 -15.06
N ASN A 199 -9.55 5.33 -14.18
CA ASN A 199 -10.65 4.40 -14.43
C ASN A 199 -11.45 4.17 -13.13
N ILE A 200 -12.72 3.80 -13.24
CA ILE A 200 -13.63 3.54 -12.11
C ILE A 200 -13.13 2.47 -11.13
N HIS A 201 -12.23 1.60 -11.59
CA HIS A 201 -11.63 0.53 -10.78
C HIS A 201 -10.10 0.67 -10.61
N ILE A 202 -9.52 1.83 -10.91
CA ILE A 202 -8.09 2.12 -10.66
C ILE A 202 -7.99 3.13 -9.52
N GLY A 203 -7.26 2.76 -8.48
CA GLY A 203 -6.90 3.58 -7.33
C GLY A 203 -5.41 3.46 -7.02
N PHE A 204 -5.02 3.77 -5.79
CA PHE A 204 -3.64 3.63 -5.36
C PHE A 204 -3.49 3.49 -3.84
N SER A 205 -2.35 2.91 -3.47
CA SER A 205 -1.92 2.67 -2.11
C SER A 205 -0.55 3.30 -1.89
N VAL A 206 -0.29 3.72 -0.66
CA VAL A 206 0.92 4.47 -0.31
C VAL A 206 1.70 3.83 0.83
N LEU A 207 3.01 4.10 0.82
CA LEU A 207 3.94 3.78 1.89
C LEU A 207 4.38 5.05 2.60
N ASP A 208 4.63 4.93 3.91
CA ASP A 208 5.28 5.97 4.69
C ASP A 208 6.72 6.19 4.22
N LEU A 209 7.17 7.46 4.20
CA LEU A 209 8.58 7.81 3.99
C LEU A 209 9.44 7.51 5.22
#